data_AF-A0A1H9Y346-F1
#
_entry.id   AF-A0A1H9Y346-F1
#
_cell.length_a   1.000
_cell.length_b   1.000
_cell.length_c   1.000
_cell.angle_alpha   90.00
_cell.angle_beta   90.00
_cell.angle_gamma   90.00
#
_symmetry.space_group_name_H-M   'P 1'
#
loop_
_entity.id
_entity.type
_entity.pdbx_description
1 polymer ?
#
loop_
_entity_poly.entity_id
_entity_poly.type
_entity_poly.pdbx_seq_one_letter_code
_entity_poly.pdbx_strand_id
1 'polypeptide(L)'
;MLKERVIEFLLNETKYKVEKFVLFIFFWLLVLYLVIGFHISLIAVFITVLSFGLFISFLKILWYNRKKGIKTRGIIGLAFF
;
A
#
# COMPACT_ATOMS: atom_id res chain seq x y z
N MET A 1 -14.71 4.35 -11.41
CA MET A 1 -14.94 5.41 -10.39
C MET A 1 -14.19 5.19 -9.08
N LEU A 2 -14.62 4.31 -8.15
CA LEU A 2 -13.93 4.14 -6.84
C LEU A 2 -12.48 3.65 -6.99
N LYS A 3 -12.28 2.63 -7.83
CA LYS A 3 -10.96 2.05 -8.09
C LYS A 3 -9.94 3.08 -8.62
N GLU A 4 -10.36 3.97 -9.52
CA GLU A 4 -9.48 5.01 -10.07
C GLU A 4 -9.10 6.04 -9.03
N ARG A 5 -10.05 6.42 -8.15
CA ARG A 5 -9.80 7.39 -7.08
C ARG A 5 -8.85 6.83 -6.02
N VAL A 6 -8.96 5.54 -5.70
CA VAL A 6 -8.04 4.84 -4.79
C VAL A 6 -6.65 4.73 -5.40
N ILE A 7 -6.56 4.39 -6.69
CA ILE A 7 -5.28 4.34 -7.41
C ILE A 7 -4.66 5.76 -7.49
N GLU A 8 -5.45 6.79 -7.78
CA GLU A 8 -4.99 8.18 -7.79
C GLU A 8 -4.48 8.60 -6.41
N PHE A 9 -5.20 8.27 -5.34
CA PHE A 9 -4.77 8.55 -3.97
C PHE A 9 -3.44 7.86 -3.65
N LEU A 10 -3.32 6.55 -3.96
CA LEU A 10 -2.09 5.79 -3.68
C LEU A 10 -0.90 6.29 -4.51
N LEU A 11 -1.10 6.58 -5.79
CA LEU A 11 -0.02 6.90 -6.74
C LEU A 11 0.35 8.39 -6.76
N ASN A 12 -0.58 9.30 -6.49
CA ASN A 12 -0.32 10.73 -6.52
C ASN A 12 0.28 11.19 -5.19
N GLU A 13 1.60 11.32 -5.15
CA GLU A 13 2.34 11.72 -3.94
C GLU A 13 2.23 13.21 -3.64
N THR A 14 2.06 14.05 -4.66
CA THR A 14 2.08 15.51 -4.51
C THR A 14 0.73 16.04 -4.05
N LYS A 15 -0.36 15.56 -4.66
CA LYS A 15 -1.72 16.04 -4.38
C LYS A 15 -2.22 15.65 -2.98
N TYR A 16 -1.85 14.46 -2.51
CA TYR A 16 -2.36 13.90 -1.25
C TYR A 16 -1.28 13.78 -0.17
N LYS A 17 -0.22 14.59 -0.24
CA LYS A 17 0.95 14.49 0.63
C LYS A 17 0.58 14.68 2.11
N VAL A 18 -0.28 15.66 2.39
CA VAL A 18 -0.67 16.02 3.76
C VAL A 18 -1.60 14.96 4.34
N GLU A 19 -2.57 14.51 3.56
CA GLU A 19 -3.52 13.47 3.94
C GLU A 19 -2.80 12.15 4.22
N LYS A 20 -1.84 11.78 3.39
CA LYS A 20 -0.97 10.60 3.63
C LYS A 20 -0.16 10.75 4.90
N PHE A 21 0.37 11.94 5.17
CA PHE A 21 1.13 12.21 6.39
C PHE A 21 0.25 12.08 7.65
N VAL A 22 -0.96 12.66 7.61
CA VAL A 22 -1.94 12.55 8.70
C VAL A 22 -2.35 11.09 8.92
N LEU A 23 -2.62 10.33 7.85
CA LEU A 23 -2.89 8.90 7.95
C LEU A 23 -1.72 8.13 8.56
N PHE A 24 -0.48 8.52 8.28
CA PHE A 24 0.70 7.88 8.86
C PHE A 24 0.77 8.10 10.38
N ILE A 25 0.40 9.29 10.86
CA ILE A 25 0.31 9.59 12.30
C ILE A 25 -0.77 8.72 12.95
N PHE A 26 -1.97 8.65 12.37
CA PHE A 26 -3.04 7.79 12.89
C PHE A 26 -2.63 6.31 12.87
N PHE A 27 -1.97 5.87 11.81
CA PHE A 27 -1.45 4.52 11.70
C PHE A 27 -0.45 4.22 12.83
N TRP A 28 0.47 5.15 13.11
CA TRP A 28 1.43 5.00 14.20
C TRP A 28 0.74 4.86 15.56
N LEU A 29 -0.26 5.70 15.85
CA LEU A 29 -1.04 5.61 17.09
C LEU A 29 -1.77 4.27 17.22
N LEU A 30 -2.33 3.76 16.12
CA LEU A 30 -2.99 2.46 16.09
C LEU A 30 -1.99 1.32 16.36
N VAL A 31 -0.81 1.35 15.73
CA VAL A 31 0.25 0.37 15.97
C VAL A 31 0.68 0.38 17.43
N LEU A 32 0.89 1.57 18.00
CA LEU A 32 1.30 1.73 19.39
C LEU A 32 0.22 1.19 20.34
N TYR A 33 -1.06 1.43 20.05
CA TYR A 33 -2.18 0.86 20.80
C TYR A 33 -2.24 -0.68 20.69
N LEU A 34 -2.03 -1.25 19.51
CA LEU A 34 -2.02 -2.70 19.31
C LEU A 34 -0.85 -3.39 20.03
N VAL A 35 0.33 -2.77 20.00
CA VAL A 35 1.53 -3.31 20.66
C VAL A 35 1.38 -3.24 22.18
N ILE A 36 0.90 -2.13 22.73
CA ILE A 36 0.79 -1.96 24.18
C ILE A 36 -0.44 -2.69 24.74
N GLY A 37 -1.60 -2.51 24.11
CA GLY A 37 -2.88 -3.01 24.63
C GLY A 37 -3.13 -4.49 24.37
N PHE A 38 -2.62 -5.02 23.26
CA PHE A 38 -2.83 -6.42 22.87
C PHE A 38 -1.56 -7.25 22.90
N HIS A 39 -0.43 -6.68 23.33
CA HIS A 39 0.89 -7.33 23.34
C HIS A 39 1.26 -7.97 21.99
N ILE A 40 0.76 -7.40 20.90
CA ILE A 40 1.06 -7.89 19.56
C ILE A 40 2.54 -7.63 19.28
N SER A 41 3.24 -8.66 18.81
CA SER A 41 4.65 -8.55 18.45
C SER A 41 4.84 -7.47 17.39
N LEU A 42 5.77 -6.55 17.66
CA LEU A 42 6.14 -5.49 16.74
C LEU A 42 6.58 -6.05 15.37
N ILE A 43 7.18 -7.25 15.38
CA ILE A 43 7.60 -7.98 14.18
C ILE A 43 6.38 -8.35 13.31
N ALA A 44 5.29 -8.81 13.93
CA ALA A 44 4.08 -9.18 13.19
C ALA A 44 3.48 -7.96 12.48
N VAL A 45 3.40 -6.82 13.18
CA VAL A 45 2.95 -5.55 12.59
C VAL A 45 3.88 -5.13 11.44
N PHE A 46 5.19 -5.23 11.64
CA PHE A 46 6.19 -4.86 10.65
C PHE A 46 6.07 -5.70 9.38
N ILE A 47 5.87 -7.02 9.51
CA ILE A 47 5.64 -7.93 8.36
C ILE A 47 4.39 -7.51 7.60
N THR A 48 3.28 -7.22 8.28
CA THR A 48 2.04 -6.77 7.62
C THR A 48 2.24 -5.48 6.83
N VAL A 49 2.94 -4.49 7.42
CA VAL A 49 3.24 -3.21 6.76
C VAL A 49 4.14 -3.41 5.55
N LEU A 50 5.17 -4.25 5.68
CA LEU A 50 6.08 -4.60 4.58
C LEU A 50 5.33 -5.25 3.42
N SER A 51 4.49 -6.24 3.69
CA SER A 51 3.66 -6.90 2.68
C SER A 51 2.78 -5.90 1.95
N PHE A 52 2.18 -4.95 2.67
CA PHE A 52 1.35 -3.91 2.06
C PHE A 52 2.16 -2.94 1.19
N GLY A 53 3.35 -2.54 1.64
CA GLY A 53 4.29 -1.70 0.88
C GLY A 53 4.76 -2.37 -0.42
N LEU A 54 5.06 -3.67 -0.37
CA LEU A 54 5.39 -4.48 -1.54
C LEU A 54 4.21 -4.56 -2.52
N PHE A 55 2.99 -4.75 -2.01
CA PHE A 55 1.78 -4.79 -2.83
C PHE A 55 1.53 -3.45 -3.56
N ILE A 56 1.66 -2.32 -2.87
CA ILE A 56 1.56 -0.99 -3.51
C ILE A 56 2.64 -0.79 -4.57
N SER A 57 3.89 -1.21 -4.29
CA SER A 57 5.00 -1.10 -5.24
C SER A 57 4.74 -1.92 -6.49
N PHE A 58 4.17 -3.11 -6.33
CA PHE A 58 3.75 -3.96 -7.43
C PHE A 58 2.62 -3.33 -8.26
N LEU A 59 1.62 -2.71 -7.60
CA LEU A 59 0.58 -1.95 -8.29
C LEU A 59 1.15 -0.76 -9.07
N LYS A 60 2.15 -0.05 -8.53
CA LYS A 60 2.91 1.02 -9.24
C LYS A 60 3.54 0.48 -10.52
N ILE A 61 4.24 -0.65 -10.43
CA ILE A 61 4.90 -1.30 -11.57
C ILE A 61 3.87 -1.73 -12.62
N LEU A 62 2.77 -2.37 -12.20
CA LEU A 62 1.69 -2.77 -13.09
C LEU A 62 1.06 -1.57 -13.81
N TRP A 63 0.80 -0.48 -13.08
CA TRP A 63 0.24 0.74 -13.64
C TRP A 63 1.20 1.38 -14.66
N TYR A 64 2.49 1.44 -14.33
CA TYR A 64 3.53 1.93 -15.23
C TYR A 64 3.66 1.07 -16.50
N ASN A 65 3.70 -0.26 -16.36
CA ASN A 65 3.80 -1.20 -17.47
C ASN A 65 2.56 -1.14 -18.38
N ARG A 66 1.37 -0.98 -17.80
CA ARG A 66 0.12 -0.77 -18.55
C ARG A 66 0.16 0.52 -19.36
N LYS A 67 0.71 1.61 -18.81
CA LYS A 67 0.90 2.87 -19.55
C LYS A 67 1.95 2.76 -20.66
N LYS A 68 2.99 1.94 -20.50
CA LYS A 68 4.03 1.71 -21.50
C LYS A 68 3.74 0.59 -22.51
N GLY A 69 2.59 -0.08 -22.43
CA GLY A 69 2.20 -1.14 -23.38
C GLY A 69 3.02 -2.43 -23.28
N ILE A 70 3.78 -2.63 -22.20
CA ILE A 70 4.57 -3.83 -21.97
C ILE A 70 3.62 -4.97 -21.58
N LYS A 71 3.47 -6.00 -22.43
CA LYS A 71 2.57 -7.14 -22.22
C LYS A 71 2.89 -7.87 -20.91
N THR A 72 2.21 -7.51 -19.84
CA THR A 72 2.40 -8.04 -18.49
C THR A 72 1.59 -9.32 -18.27
N ARG A 73 1.58 -10.24 -19.25
CA ARG A 73 0.78 -11.49 -19.15
C ARG A 73 1.27 -12.44 -18.05
N GLY A 74 2.54 -12.38 -17.66
CA GLY A 74 3.12 -13.28 -16.64
C GLY A 74 2.89 -12.87 -15.18
N ILE A 75 2.47 -11.63 -14.91
CA ILE A 75 2.40 -11.09 -13.55
C ILE A 75 0.98 -11.19 -12.94
N ILE A 76 -0.04 -11.23 -13.79
CA ILE A 76 -1.46 -11.25 -13.36
C ILE A 76 -1.83 -12.60 -12.71
N GLY A 77 -1.15 -13.70 -13.05
CA GLY A 77 -1.44 -15.03 -12.51
C GLY A 77 -1.05 -15.24 -11.03
N LEU A 78 -0.17 -14.40 -10.48
CA LEU A 78 0.35 -14.56 -9.11
C LEU A 78 -0.40 -13.72 -8.06
N ALA A 79 -1.27 -12.81 -8.49
CA ALA A 79 -2.05 -11.92 -7.62
C ALA A 79 -3.46 -12.44 -7.29
N PHE A 80 -3.84 -13.61 -7.83
CA PHE A 80 -5.17 -14.20 -7.71
C PHE A 80 -5.18 -15.61 -7.10
N PHE A 81 -4.06 -16.04 -6.51
CA PHE A 81 -3.98 -17.27 -5.71
C PHE A 81 -3.62 -16.93 -4.26
#